data_AF-A0A202EBZ4-F1
#
_entry.id   AF-A0A202EBZ4-F1
#
_cell.length_a   1.000
_cell.length_b   1.000
_cell.length_c   1.000
_cell.angle_alpha   90.00
_cell.angle_beta   90.00
_cell.angle_gamma   90.00
#
_symmetry.space_group_name_H-M   'P 1'
#
loop_
_entity.id
_entity.type
_entity.pdbx_description
1 polymer ?
#
loop_
_entity_poly.entity_id
_entity_poly.type
_entity_poly.pdbx_seq_one_letter_code
_entity_poly.pdbx_strand_id
1 'polypeptide(L)'
;MSTPSGHRPWQDVREIPSLFEQLEADGGIAILDLLEQLNAHNDLGIDADGVVYHDRGIRVPGHDATFVHEPTGSRGRPAFSVELNTVGPRNCWAKFDNTNSWDVYLLRTQGLAALAWLSDEEYKVEEADQFETKVDAVASGRFSFGLFLHGGEDWDEQVERMRKTNAPAYLQGEDGRVMMPSTQNEFYQYVDSTPTEFRTSGGNAPSYLGILELEISID
;
A
#
# COMPACT_ATOMS: atom_id res chain seq x y z
N MET A 1 -7.37 16.68 -7.24
CA MET A 1 -8.73 17.12 -7.66
C MET A 1 -9.75 16.23 -6.96
N SER A 2 -10.80 16.78 -6.34
CA SER A 2 -11.82 15.97 -5.64
C SER A 2 -12.49 14.98 -6.60
N THR A 3 -12.52 13.70 -6.23
CA THR A 3 -13.33 12.69 -6.91
C THR A 3 -14.76 13.22 -7.04
N PRO A 4 -15.41 13.14 -8.22
CA PRO A 4 -16.79 13.60 -8.36
C PRO A 4 -17.66 12.94 -7.29
N SER A 5 -18.45 13.74 -6.58
CA SER A 5 -19.32 13.28 -5.51
C SER A 5 -20.14 12.07 -5.96
N GLY A 6 -19.96 10.91 -5.31
CA GLY A 6 -20.64 9.67 -5.63
C GLY A 6 -19.91 8.70 -6.57
N HIS A 7 -18.70 9.02 -7.06
CA HIS A 7 -17.89 8.05 -7.78
C HIS A 7 -17.22 7.08 -6.81
N ARG A 8 -17.59 5.79 -6.91
CA ARG A 8 -16.96 4.67 -6.21
C ARG A 8 -16.17 3.85 -7.23
N PRO A 9 -14.86 4.11 -7.43
CA PRO A 9 -14.03 3.31 -8.33
C PRO A 9 -13.98 1.84 -7.91
N TRP A 10 -14.11 1.56 -6.61
CA TRP A 10 -14.20 0.22 -6.06
C TRP A 10 -15.66 -0.21 -5.91
N GLN A 11 -15.98 -1.37 -6.48
CA GLN A 11 -17.34 -1.91 -6.56
C GLN A 11 -17.67 -2.84 -5.40
N ASP A 12 -16.67 -3.56 -4.91
CA ASP A 12 -16.78 -4.40 -3.72
C ASP A 12 -15.69 -4.02 -2.73
N VAL A 13 -16.10 -3.76 -1.50
CA VAL A 13 -15.22 -3.36 -0.39
C VAL A 13 -15.54 -4.26 0.77
N ARG A 14 -14.55 -5.03 1.22
CA ARG A 14 -14.68 -5.95 2.34
C ARG A 14 -13.61 -5.64 3.37
N GLU A 15 -14.03 -5.28 4.56
CA GLU A 15 -13.12 -5.25 5.70
C GLU A 15 -12.61 -6.66 6.00
N ILE A 16 -11.33 -6.79 6.31
CA ILE A 16 -10.70 -8.04 6.77
C ILE A 16 -10.60 -7.94 8.28
N PRO A 17 -11.61 -8.45 9.02
CA PRO A 17 -11.61 -8.34 10.47
C PRO A 17 -10.47 -9.17 11.06
N SER A 18 -9.95 -8.72 12.20
CA SER A 18 -8.97 -9.46 13.01
C SER A 18 -7.62 -9.73 12.33
N LEU A 19 -7.30 -9.08 11.20
CA LEU A 19 -6.01 -9.26 10.53
C LEU A 19 -4.85 -8.97 11.48
N PHE A 20 -4.94 -7.89 12.26
CA PHE A 20 -3.88 -7.52 13.21
C PHE A 20 -3.83 -8.45 14.43
N GLU A 21 -4.96 -8.98 14.89
CA GLU A 21 -4.97 -10.01 15.94
C GLU A 21 -4.29 -11.30 15.46
N GLN A 22 -4.57 -11.70 14.21
CA GLN A 22 -3.89 -12.82 13.57
C GLN A 22 -2.41 -12.53 13.37
N LEU A 23 -2.04 -11.31 12.96
CA LEU A 23 -0.66 -10.90 12.76
C LEU A 23 0.14 -10.99 14.07
N GLU A 24 -0.45 -10.56 15.19
CA GLU A 24 0.14 -10.70 16.52
C GLU A 24 0.36 -12.17 16.91
N ALA A 25 -0.57 -13.06 16.56
CA ALA A 25 -0.49 -14.48 16.87
C ALA A 25 0.54 -15.24 16.00
N ASP A 26 0.56 -14.95 14.69
CA ASP A 26 1.35 -15.68 13.71
C ASP A 26 2.75 -15.07 13.51
N GLY A 27 2.94 -13.81 13.89
CA GLY A 27 4.19 -13.06 13.73
C GLY A 27 4.41 -12.49 12.33
N GLY A 28 3.78 -13.09 11.32
CA GLY A 28 3.73 -12.56 9.97
C GLY A 28 2.63 -13.21 9.12
N ILE A 29 2.09 -12.48 8.16
CA ILE A 29 1.14 -13.01 7.17
C ILE A 29 1.57 -12.58 5.76
N ALA A 30 1.85 -13.57 4.92
CA ALA A 30 2.12 -13.40 3.51
C ALA A 30 0.82 -13.08 2.77
N ILE A 31 0.89 -12.14 1.82
CA ILE A 31 -0.29 -11.57 1.20
C ILE A 31 -0.93 -12.55 0.22
N LEU A 32 -0.12 -13.23 -0.60
CA LEU A 32 -0.65 -14.22 -1.53
C LEU A 32 -1.29 -15.41 -0.78
N ASP A 33 -0.71 -15.86 0.33
CA ASP A 33 -1.29 -16.92 1.17
C ASP A 33 -2.64 -16.47 1.80
N LEU A 34 -2.70 -15.24 2.31
CA LEU A 34 -3.95 -14.65 2.81
C LEU A 34 -5.04 -14.62 1.71
N LEU A 35 -4.68 -14.22 0.50
CA LEU A 35 -5.60 -14.16 -0.63
C LEU A 35 -6.09 -15.55 -1.05
N GLU A 36 -5.20 -16.55 -1.07
CA GLU A 36 -5.59 -17.95 -1.33
C GLU A 36 -6.64 -18.42 -0.31
N GLN A 37 -6.42 -18.16 0.97
CA GLN A 37 -7.37 -18.50 2.04
C GLN A 37 -8.71 -17.76 1.86
N LEU A 38 -8.68 -16.46 1.57
CA LEU A 38 -9.89 -15.67 1.35
C LEU A 38 -10.66 -16.16 0.12
N ASN A 39 -9.98 -16.46 -0.98
CA ASN A 39 -10.55 -17.01 -2.22
C ASN A 39 -11.27 -18.35 -1.95
N ALA A 40 -10.62 -19.26 -1.23
CA ALA A 40 -11.15 -20.60 -0.95
C ALA A 40 -12.48 -20.56 -0.17
N HIS A 41 -12.68 -19.53 0.66
CA HIS A 41 -13.88 -19.41 1.50
C HIS A 41 -14.97 -18.52 0.90
N ASN A 42 -14.62 -17.59 -0.01
CA ASN A 42 -15.52 -16.50 -0.40
C ASN A 42 -15.75 -16.34 -1.91
N ASP A 43 -15.22 -17.24 -2.75
CA ASP A 43 -15.33 -17.21 -4.22
C ASP A 43 -15.01 -15.81 -4.80
N LEU A 44 -13.83 -15.29 -4.45
CA LEU A 44 -13.44 -13.93 -4.80
C LEU A 44 -12.86 -13.83 -6.22
N GLY A 45 -12.43 -14.93 -6.83
CA GLY A 45 -11.85 -14.95 -8.18
C GLY A 45 -10.66 -14.00 -8.33
N ILE A 46 -9.91 -13.74 -7.25
CA ILE A 46 -8.69 -12.95 -7.31
C ILE A 46 -7.56 -13.90 -7.69
N ASP A 47 -6.89 -13.61 -8.80
CA ASP A 47 -5.69 -14.32 -9.22
C ASP A 47 -4.55 -13.30 -9.25
N ALA A 48 -3.52 -13.52 -8.42
CA ALA A 48 -2.42 -12.58 -8.23
C ALA A 48 -1.10 -13.33 -8.24
N ASP A 49 -0.24 -12.97 -9.20
CA ASP A 49 1.13 -13.46 -9.34
C ASP A 49 2.15 -12.54 -8.65
N GLY A 50 1.72 -11.35 -8.26
CA GLY A 50 2.53 -10.37 -7.54
C GLY A 50 1.71 -9.17 -7.04
N VAL A 51 2.41 -8.28 -6.35
CA VAL A 51 1.83 -7.11 -5.70
C VAL A 51 2.60 -5.84 -6.08
N VAL A 52 1.91 -4.71 -6.02
CA VAL A 52 2.53 -3.39 -6.10
C VAL A 52 2.18 -2.59 -4.85
N TYR A 53 3.20 -2.36 -4.01
CA TYR A 53 3.06 -1.49 -2.85
C TYR A 53 2.76 -0.06 -3.27
N HIS A 54 1.86 0.57 -2.53
CA HIS A 54 1.41 1.93 -2.69
C HIS A 54 1.72 2.71 -1.42
N ASP A 55 2.40 3.83 -1.58
CA ASP A 55 2.54 4.85 -0.56
C ASP A 55 2.40 6.21 -1.23
N ARG A 56 1.18 6.78 -1.17
CA ARG A 56 0.87 8.15 -1.62
C ARG A 56 1.45 8.49 -3.01
N GLY A 57 1.36 7.52 -3.92
CA GLY A 57 1.80 7.62 -5.31
C GLY A 57 3.15 6.95 -5.60
N ILE A 58 3.94 6.60 -4.60
CA ILE A 58 5.09 5.71 -4.76
C ILE A 58 4.60 4.29 -5.03
N ARG A 59 5.25 3.62 -5.99
CA ARG A 59 4.87 2.29 -6.47
C ARG A 59 6.07 1.36 -6.53
N VAL A 60 6.02 0.28 -5.76
CA VAL A 60 7.08 -0.73 -5.72
C VAL A 60 6.52 -2.11 -6.03
N PRO A 61 6.83 -2.70 -7.20
CA PRO A 61 6.46 -4.07 -7.51
C PRO A 61 7.28 -5.09 -6.70
N GLY A 62 6.59 -6.12 -6.21
CA GLY A 62 7.18 -7.28 -5.54
C GLY A 62 6.42 -8.56 -5.89
N HIS A 63 7.13 -9.67 -5.90
CA HIS A 63 6.56 -11.00 -6.10
C HIS A 63 5.59 -11.39 -4.98
N ASP A 64 5.79 -10.83 -3.78
CA ASP A 64 4.86 -10.93 -2.65
C ASP A 64 5.15 -9.77 -1.68
N ALA A 65 4.26 -9.59 -0.70
CA ALA A 65 4.50 -8.78 0.48
C ALA A 65 4.12 -9.56 1.74
N THR A 66 4.63 -9.14 2.89
CA THR A 66 4.35 -9.76 4.17
C THR A 66 4.07 -8.68 5.20
N PHE A 67 2.92 -8.76 5.87
CA PHE A 67 2.72 -8.04 7.12
C PHE A 67 3.54 -8.74 8.21
N VAL A 68 4.30 -7.99 9.00
CA VAL A 68 5.13 -8.53 10.09
C VAL A 68 4.78 -7.83 11.40
N HIS A 69 4.60 -8.62 12.46
CA HIS A 69 4.38 -8.10 13.79
C HIS A 69 5.70 -7.61 14.40
N GLU A 70 5.73 -6.38 14.89
CA GLU A 70 6.93 -5.74 15.45
C GLU A 70 6.68 -5.38 16.93
N PRO A 71 6.79 -6.35 17.87
CA PRO A 71 6.39 -6.20 19.27
C PRO A 71 7.22 -5.15 20.02
N THR A 72 8.46 -4.94 19.59
CA THR A 72 9.37 -3.90 20.09
C THR A 72 9.85 -3.04 18.93
N GLY A 73 8.91 -2.40 18.23
CA GLY A 73 9.19 -1.53 17.10
C GLY A 73 10.15 -0.37 17.43
N SER A 74 10.44 0.44 16.41
CA SER A 74 11.40 1.54 16.52
C SER A 74 11.05 2.50 17.67
N ARG A 75 12.01 2.74 18.57
CA ARG A 75 11.86 3.57 19.79
C ARG A 75 10.94 2.97 20.88
N GLY A 76 10.68 1.67 20.86
CA GLY A 76 10.05 0.95 21.98
C GLY A 76 8.52 1.01 22.02
N ARG A 77 7.87 1.24 20.88
CA ARG A 77 6.41 1.16 20.73
C ARG A 77 6.03 -0.03 19.87
N PRO A 78 4.86 -0.66 20.10
CA PRO A 78 4.32 -1.68 19.19
C PRO A 78 4.21 -1.12 17.78
N ALA A 79 4.59 -1.91 16.80
CA ALA A 79 4.50 -1.58 15.39
C ALA A 79 4.06 -2.81 14.59
N PHE A 80 3.77 -2.59 13.32
CA PHE A 80 3.81 -3.63 12.30
C PHE A 80 4.57 -3.10 11.10
N SER A 81 5.13 -3.97 10.28
CA SER A 81 5.73 -3.60 9.01
C SER A 81 5.04 -4.31 7.85
N VAL A 82 5.21 -3.74 6.66
CA VAL A 82 4.94 -4.40 5.38
C VAL A 82 6.28 -4.51 4.67
N GLU A 83 6.73 -5.72 4.41
CA GLU A 83 7.99 -6.03 3.76
C GLU A 83 7.72 -6.63 2.38
N LEU A 84 8.42 -6.13 1.35
CA LEU A 84 8.22 -6.60 -0.02
C LEU A 84 9.36 -7.52 -0.46
N ASN A 85 8.99 -8.65 -1.07
CA ASN A 85 9.88 -9.42 -1.91
C ASN A 85 9.94 -8.76 -3.29
N THR A 86 10.75 -7.70 -3.41
CA THR A 86 10.72 -6.80 -4.57
C THR A 86 11.16 -7.47 -5.88
N VAL A 87 10.82 -6.84 -7.01
CA VAL A 87 11.38 -7.20 -8.31
C VAL A 87 12.78 -6.63 -8.45
N GLY A 88 13.78 -7.49 -8.67
CA GLY A 88 15.17 -7.09 -8.91
C GLY A 88 15.93 -6.72 -7.63
N PRO A 89 16.98 -5.89 -7.69
CA PRO A 89 17.86 -5.60 -6.56
C PRO A 89 17.30 -4.50 -5.63
N ARG A 90 15.99 -4.45 -5.43
CA ARG A 90 15.33 -3.36 -4.71
C ARG A 90 15.04 -3.76 -3.28
N ASN A 91 14.97 -2.78 -2.39
CA ASN A 91 14.51 -2.99 -1.04
C ASN A 91 13.32 -2.08 -0.79
N CYS A 92 12.25 -2.64 -0.23
CA CYS A 92 11.09 -1.87 0.19
C CYS A 92 10.47 -2.48 1.44
N TRP A 93 10.37 -1.65 2.47
CA TRP A 93 9.57 -1.94 3.65
C TRP A 93 9.07 -0.64 4.27
N ALA A 94 7.90 -0.71 4.90
CA ALA A 94 7.30 0.39 5.63
C ALA A 94 6.90 -0.10 7.03
N LYS A 95 7.15 0.70 8.06
CA LYS A 95 6.80 0.40 9.44
C LYS A 95 5.78 1.40 9.94
N PHE A 96 4.73 0.89 10.58
CA PHE A 96 3.57 1.65 11.02
C PHE A 96 3.39 1.55 12.54
N ASP A 97 2.90 2.63 13.14
CA ASP A 97 2.61 2.74 14.57
C ASP A 97 1.37 1.91 14.91
N ASN A 98 1.58 0.79 15.62
CA ASN A 98 0.50 -0.11 16.02
C ASN A 98 -0.17 0.34 17.33
N THR A 99 0.11 1.56 17.80
CA THR A 99 -0.71 2.20 18.84
C THR A 99 -1.94 2.89 18.25
N ASN A 100 -1.96 3.11 16.93
CA ASN A 100 -3.15 3.53 16.19
C ASN A 100 -4.08 2.34 15.93
N SER A 101 -5.37 2.60 15.82
CA SER A 101 -6.34 1.64 15.31
C SER A 101 -6.32 1.63 13.79
N TRP A 102 -6.15 0.45 13.19
CA TRP A 102 -6.05 0.24 11.75
C TRP A 102 -7.13 -0.73 11.27
N ASP A 103 -7.76 -0.39 10.14
CA ASP A 103 -8.61 -1.32 9.41
C ASP A 103 -7.93 -1.69 8.10
N VAL A 104 -8.11 -2.94 7.67
CA VAL A 104 -7.66 -3.42 6.35
C VAL A 104 -8.86 -3.81 5.51
N TYR A 105 -8.85 -3.39 4.26
CA TYR A 105 -9.92 -3.60 3.32
C TYR A 105 -9.40 -4.30 2.07
N LEU A 106 -10.09 -5.36 1.66
CA LEU A 106 -10.01 -5.91 0.32
C LEU A 106 -10.95 -5.12 -0.60
N LEU A 107 -10.37 -4.48 -1.59
CA LEU A 107 -11.05 -3.67 -2.59
C LEU A 107 -11.05 -4.43 -3.92
N ARG A 108 -12.19 -4.46 -4.61
CA ARG A 108 -12.32 -5.06 -5.94
C ARG A 108 -13.13 -4.19 -6.89
N THR A 109 -12.72 -4.20 -8.14
CA THR A 109 -13.47 -3.64 -9.26
C THR A 109 -13.19 -4.49 -10.50
N GLN A 110 -13.72 -4.11 -11.67
CA GLN A 110 -13.52 -4.89 -12.89
C GLN A 110 -12.02 -4.97 -13.25
N GLY A 111 -11.45 -6.18 -13.11
CA GLY A 111 -10.07 -6.48 -13.49
C GLY A 111 -9.00 -5.93 -12.54
N LEU A 112 -9.36 -5.43 -11.35
CA LEU A 112 -8.40 -4.90 -10.38
C LEU A 112 -8.82 -5.24 -8.96
N ALA A 113 -7.85 -5.63 -8.14
CA ALA A 113 -8.02 -5.80 -6.70
C ALA A 113 -6.88 -5.13 -5.94
N ALA A 114 -7.15 -4.73 -4.70
CA ALA A 114 -6.14 -4.18 -3.81
C ALA A 114 -6.45 -4.52 -2.35
N LEU A 115 -5.41 -4.62 -1.53
CA LEU A 115 -5.51 -4.49 -0.09
C LEU A 115 -5.16 -3.05 0.27
N ALA A 116 -6.02 -2.36 1.01
CA ALA A 116 -5.74 -1.03 1.52
C ALA A 116 -5.87 -1.03 3.04
N TRP A 117 -5.05 -0.26 3.74
CA TRP A 117 -5.20 -0.08 5.18
C TRP A 117 -5.25 1.40 5.53
N LEU A 118 -6.11 1.71 6.51
CA LEU A 118 -6.43 3.08 6.88
C LEU A 118 -6.55 3.17 8.40
N SER A 119 -5.81 4.10 9.01
CA SER A 119 -5.92 4.36 10.45
C SER A 119 -7.09 5.27 10.78
N ASP A 120 -7.59 5.18 12.01
CA ASP A 120 -8.58 6.11 12.53
C ASP A 120 -8.11 7.56 12.48
N GLU A 121 -6.82 7.80 12.72
CA GLU A 121 -6.25 9.15 12.76
C GLU A 121 -6.11 9.75 11.36
N GLU A 122 -5.65 8.97 10.37
CA GLU A 122 -5.64 9.39 8.97
C GLU A 122 -7.05 9.73 8.48
N TYR A 123 -8.03 8.85 8.75
CA TYR A 123 -9.42 9.08 8.38
C TYR A 123 -9.98 10.37 9.00
N LYS A 124 -9.78 10.58 10.31
CA LYS A 124 -10.27 11.78 11.02
C LYS A 124 -9.69 13.07 10.43
N VAL A 125 -8.43 13.04 10.00
CA VAL A 125 -7.71 14.24 9.53
C VAL A 125 -7.96 14.53 8.06
N GLU A 126 -7.95 13.51 7.18
CA GLU A 126 -8.00 13.72 5.73
C GLU A 126 -9.41 13.53 5.14
N GLU A 127 -10.25 12.66 5.71
CA GLU A 127 -11.42 12.13 5.00
C GLU A 127 -12.77 12.35 5.69
N ALA A 128 -12.79 12.51 7.02
CA ALA A 128 -14.04 12.59 7.81
C ALA A 128 -14.93 13.82 7.49
N ASP A 129 -14.37 14.86 6.86
CA ASP A 129 -15.15 16.01 6.37
C ASP A 129 -15.96 15.69 5.11
N GLN A 130 -15.58 14.64 4.37
CA GLN A 130 -16.17 14.28 3.07
C GLN A 130 -16.90 12.93 3.08
N PHE A 131 -16.55 12.05 4.01
CA PHE A 131 -17.07 10.69 4.09
C PHE A 131 -17.62 10.41 5.49
N GLU A 132 -18.73 9.67 5.58
CA GLU A 132 -19.34 9.30 6.87
C GLU A 132 -18.59 8.15 7.54
N THR A 133 -18.00 7.25 6.75
CA THR A 133 -17.27 6.08 7.23
C THR A 133 -15.94 5.86 6.49
N LYS A 134 -14.99 5.14 7.14
CA LYS A 134 -13.75 4.69 6.48
C LYS A 134 -14.05 3.86 5.23
N VAL A 135 -15.06 2.99 5.29
CA VAL A 135 -15.52 2.16 4.16
C VAL A 135 -15.92 3.03 2.96
N ASP A 136 -16.66 4.12 3.17
CA ASP A 136 -17.03 5.03 2.09
C ASP A 136 -15.82 5.77 1.51
N ALA A 137 -14.87 6.18 2.36
CA ALA A 137 -13.62 6.80 1.93
C ALA A 137 -12.80 5.85 1.04
N VAL A 138 -12.52 4.63 1.50
CA VAL A 138 -11.74 3.66 0.72
C VAL A 138 -12.48 3.21 -0.55
N ALA A 139 -13.82 3.09 -0.51
CA ALA A 139 -14.63 2.81 -1.69
C ALA A 139 -14.50 3.90 -2.76
N SER A 140 -14.29 5.15 -2.32
CA SER A 140 -13.98 6.31 -3.17
C SER A 140 -12.51 6.46 -3.56
N GLY A 141 -11.66 5.47 -3.22
CA GLY A 141 -10.24 5.44 -3.54
C GLY A 141 -9.37 6.29 -2.61
N ARG A 142 -9.86 6.59 -1.40
CA ARG A 142 -9.16 7.40 -0.40
C ARG A 142 -8.45 6.49 0.59
N PHE A 143 -7.16 6.28 0.37
CA PHE A 143 -6.24 5.60 1.28
C PHE A 143 -4.80 5.98 0.90
N SER A 144 -3.94 6.19 1.89
CA SER A 144 -2.52 6.48 1.63
C SER A 144 -1.71 5.23 1.27
N PHE A 145 -2.10 4.07 1.82
CA PHE A 145 -1.30 2.85 1.76
C PHE A 145 -2.08 1.65 1.24
N GLY A 146 -1.42 0.80 0.46
CA GLY A 146 -2.04 -0.41 -0.05
C GLY A 146 -1.10 -1.30 -0.87
N LEU A 147 -1.64 -2.44 -1.30
CA LEU A 147 -1.03 -3.40 -2.19
C LEU A 147 -2.00 -3.66 -3.33
N PHE A 148 -1.65 -3.23 -4.53
CA PHE A 148 -2.42 -3.58 -5.73
C PHE A 148 -2.04 -4.99 -6.17
N LEU A 149 -3.03 -5.79 -6.49
CA LEU A 149 -2.89 -7.21 -6.80
C LEU A 149 -2.91 -7.38 -8.32
N HIS A 150 -1.86 -7.99 -8.86
CA HIS A 150 -1.65 -8.14 -10.30
C HIS A 150 -1.47 -9.62 -10.64
N GLY A 151 -2.13 -10.08 -11.70
CA GLY A 151 -2.01 -11.44 -12.22
C GLY A 151 -1.89 -11.46 -13.74
N GLY A 152 -1.36 -12.56 -14.28
CA GLY A 152 -1.15 -12.78 -15.70
C GLY A 152 -0.32 -11.69 -16.37
N GLU A 153 -0.78 -11.25 -17.54
CA GLU A 153 -0.06 -10.29 -18.39
C GLU A 153 0.18 -8.94 -17.69
N ASP A 154 -0.73 -8.50 -16.82
CA ASP A 154 -0.58 -7.23 -16.08
C ASP A 154 0.58 -7.29 -15.08
N TRP A 155 0.79 -8.45 -14.45
CA TRP A 155 1.96 -8.66 -13.59
C TRP A 155 3.27 -8.69 -14.39
N ASP A 156 3.29 -9.41 -15.52
CA ASP A 156 4.44 -9.45 -16.42
C ASP A 156 4.85 -8.05 -16.88
N GLU A 157 3.88 -7.17 -17.16
CA GLU A 157 4.12 -5.76 -17.48
C GLU A 157 4.80 -4.99 -16.34
N GLN A 158 4.40 -5.22 -15.08
CA GLN A 158 5.06 -4.58 -13.92
C GLN A 158 6.52 -5.02 -13.82
N VAL A 159 6.79 -6.32 -13.97
CA VAL A 159 8.14 -6.88 -13.91
C VAL A 159 9.02 -6.33 -15.03
N GLU A 160 8.53 -6.34 -16.27
CA GLU A 160 9.25 -5.82 -17.44
C GLU A 160 9.49 -4.32 -17.36
N ARG A 161 8.56 -3.56 -16.78
CA ARG A 161 8.74 -2.13 -16.51
C ARG A 161 9.88 -1.89 -15.53
N MET A 162 9.92 -2.64 -14.42
CA MET A 162 10.99 -2.47 -13.41
C MET A 162 12.36 -2.95 -13.89
N ARG A 163 12.43 -3.90 -14.82
CA ARG A 163 13.69 -4.32 -15.45
C ARG A 163 14.33 -3.24 -16.33
N LYS A 164 13.57 -2.23 -16.76
CA LYS A 164 14.05 -1.15 -17.65
C LYS A 164 14.63 0.05 -16.92
N THR A 165 14.64 0.04 -15.59
CA THR A 165 15.11 1.16 -14.77
C THR A 165 15.99 0.68 -13.61
N ASN A 166 16.91 1.54 -13.15
CA ASN A 166 17.66 1.39 -11.91
C ASN A 166 17.12 2.31 -10.79
N ALA A 167 15.86 2.74 -10.91
CA ALA A 167 15.15 3.39 -9.83
C ALA A 167 14.56 2.35 -8.86
N PRO A 168 14.46 2.69 -7.56
CA PRO A 168 13.92 1.78 -6.55
C PRO A 168 12.38 1.64 -6.68
N ALA A 169 11.72 2.62 -7.28
CA ALA A 169 10.27 2.66 -7.44
C ALA A 169 9.89 3.50 -8.67
N TYR A 170 8.62 3.43 -9.07
CA TYR A 170 8.02 4.41 -9.96
C TYR A 170 7.00 5.26 -9.21
N LEU A 171 6.61 6.37 -9.81
CA LEU A 171 5.65 7.30 -9.23
C LEU A 171 4.38 7.34 -10.07
N GLN A 172 3.24 7.49 -9.42
CA GLN A 172 1.95 7.69 -10.05
C GLN A 172 1.29 8.93 -9.43
N GLY A 173 1.02 9.94 -10.27
CA GLY A 173 0.34 11.15 -9.84
C GLY A 173 -1.17 10.96 -9.65
N GLU A 174 -1.83 11.93 -9.02
CA GLU A 174 -3.29 11.96 -8.87
C GLU A 174 -4.04 11.89 -10.21
N ASP A 175 -3.43 12.38 -11.30
CA ASP A 175 -3.99 12.33 -12.65
C ASP A 175 -3.81 10.96 -13.34
N GLY A 176 -3.28 9.97 -12.61
CA GLY A 176 -3.01 8.61 -13.06
C GLY A 176 -1.74 8.48 -13.90
N ARG A 177 -1.03 9.58 -14.18
CA ARG A 177 0.20 9.51 -14.98
C ARG A 177 1.30 8.80 -14.23
N VAL A 178 1.93 7.85 -14.92
CA VAL A 178 3.08 7.11 -14.43
C VAL A 178 4.34 7.86 -14.82
N MET A 179 5.20 8.12 -13.84
CA MET A 179 6.54 8.63 -14.01
C MET A 179 7.52 7.52 -13.64
N MET A 180 8.42 7.23 -14.58
CA MET A 180 9.44 6.20 -14.44
C MET A 180 10.81 6.87 -14.32
N PRO A 181 11.31 7.10 -13.09
CA PRO A 181 12.70 7.54 -12.92
C PRO A 181 13.62 6.46 -13.48
N SER A 182 14.75 6.84 -14.05
CA SER A 182 15.77 5.94 -14.60
C SER A 182 16.79 5.52 -13.55
N THR A 183 16.98 6.33 -12.51
CA THR A 183 17.98 6.14 -11.45
C THR A 183 17.41 6.44 -10.06
N GLN A 184 18.06 5.94 -9.01
CA GLN A 184 17.71 6.26 -7.63
C GLN A 184 17.78 7.76 -7.30
N ASN A 185 18.79 8.47 -7.82
CA ASN A 185 18.92 9.92 -7.59
C ASN A 185 17.76 10.68 -8.25
N GLU A 186 17.37 10.31 -9.47
CA GLU A 186 16.23 10.89 -10.17
C GLU A 186 14.91 10.60 -9.43
N PHE A 187 14.76 9.39 -8.87
CA PHE A 187 13.63 9.06 -8.01
C PHE A 187 13.51 10.00 -6.81
N TYR A 188 14.57 10.19 -6.02
CA TYR A 188 14.52 11.11 -4.87
C TYR A 188 14.31 12.56 -5.28
N GLN A 189 14.89 13.00 -6.40
CA GLN A 189 14.60 14.33 -6.95
C GLN A 189 13.12 14.51 -7.26
N TYR A 190 12.45 13.49 -7.80
CA TYR A 190 11.02 13.55 -8.03
C TYR A 190 10.21 13.52 -6.74
N VAL A 191 10.53 12.64 -5.80
CA VAL A 191 9.87 12.60 -4.48
C VAL A 191 9.99 13.94 -3.74
N ASP A 192 11.16 14.56 -3.77
CA ASP A 192 11.40 15.86 -3.14
C ASP A 192 10.71 17.02 -3.90
N SER A 193 10.64 16.95 -5.23
CA SER A 193 10.10 18.01 -6.09
C SER A 193 8.60 17.94 -6.33
N THR A 194 7.95 16.81 -6.06
CA THR A 194 6.50 16.63 -6.19
C THR A 194 5.74 17.21 -4.98
N PRO A 195 4.39 17.34 -5.05
CA PRO A 195 3.61 17.96 -3.97
C PRO A 195 3.81 17.24 -2.63
N THR A 196 3.41 17.87 -1.52
CA THR A 196 3.66 17.43 -0.13
C THR A 196 3.35 15.95 0.15
N GLU A 197 2.44 15.38 -0.63
CA GLU A 197 1.99 13.98 -0.65
C GLU A 197 3.12 12.96 -0.88
N PHE A 198 4.16 13.30 -1.65
CA PHE A 198 5.34 12.43 -1.84
C PHE A 198 6.47 12.74 -0.85
N ARG A 199 6.53 13.98 -0.33
CA ARG A 199 7.65 14.51 0.48
C ARG A 199 7.78 13.91 1.88
N THR A 200 6.91 12.99 2.22
CA THR A 200 6.59 12.62 3.60
C THR A 200 6.78 11.13 3.84
N SER A 201 7.80 10.58 3.21
CA SER A 201 8.14 9.17 3.27
C SER A 201 9.38 9.02 4.15
N GLY A 202 9.23 8.52 5.39
CA GLY A 202 10.33 8.35 6.35
C GLY A 202 10.78 9.65 7.06
N GLY A 203 10.53 9.74 8.38
CA GLY A 203 11.08 10.76 9.29
C GLY A 203 10.35 12.12 9.35
N ASN A 204 9.80 12.60 8.23
CA ASN A 204 9.05 13.88 8.16
C ASN A 204 7.58 13.71 7.76
N ALA A 205 7.07 12.48 7.78
CA ALA A 205 5.66 12.22 7.54
C ALA A 205 4.77 12.90 8.60
N PRO A 206 3.60 13.44 8.21
CA PRO A 206 2.61 13.82 9.20
C PRO A 206 2.29 12.63 10.10
N SER A 207 2.37 12.85 11.42
CA SER A 207 2.21 11.76 12.41
C SER A 207 0.87 11.05 12.34
N TYR A 208 -0.18 11.73 11.84
CA TYR A 208 -1.51 11.12 11.66
C TYR A 208 -1.53 9.99 10.62
N LEU A 209 -0.54 9.94 9.71
CA LEU A 209 -0.40 8.84 8.76
C LEU A 209 0.06 7.55 9.43
N GLY A 210 0.55 7.61 10.68
CA GLY A 210 1.00 6.44 11.43
C GLY A 210 2.24 5.75 10.86
N ILE A 211 2.87 6.25 9.78
CA ILE A 211 4.13 5.71 9.27
C ILE A 211 5.31 6.17 10.15
N LEU A 212 6.08 5.21 10.66
CA LEU A 212 7.25 5.44 11.51
C LEU A 212 8.52 5.51 10.68
N GLU A 213 8.67 4.58 9.74
CA GLU A 213 9.84 4.41 8.89
C GLU A 213 9.40 3.91 7.51
N LEU A 214 10.12 4.33 6.48
CA LEU A 214 9.99 3.83 5.13
C LEU A 214 11.39 3.69 4.55
N GLU A 215 11.68 2.52 4.00
CA GLU A 215 12.85 2.26 3.20
C GLU A 215 12.43 1.94 1.78
N ILE A 216 12.98 2.68 0.82
CA ILE A 216 12.84 2.43 -0.62
C ILE A 216 14.19 2.69 -1.25
N SER A 217 14.89 1.63 -1.62
CA SER A 217 16.27 1.69 -2.09
C SER A 217 16.59 0.59 -3.11
N ILE A 218 17.81 0.64 -3.63
CA ILE A 218 18.38 -0.35 -4.55
C ILE A 218 19.78 -0.69 -4.02
N ASP A 219 20.13 -1.97 -4.04
CA ASP A 219 21.45 -2.48 -3.62
C ASP A 219 22.53 -2.34 -4.71
#